data_AF-A0A812G9Q3-F1
#
_entry.id   AF-A0A812G9Q3-F1
#
_cell.length_a   1.000
_cell.length_b   1.000
_cell.length_c   1.000
_cell.angle_alpha   90.00
_cell.angle_beta   90.00
_cell.angle_gamma   90.00
#
_symmetry.space_group_name_H-M   'P 1'
#
loop_
_entity.id
_entity.type
_entity.pdbx_description
1 polymer ?
#
loop_
_entity_poly.entity_id
_entity_poly.type
_entity_poly.pdbx_seq_one_letter_code
_entity_poly.pdbx_strand_id
1 'polypeptide(L)'
;MSDENNATAQIKPQKQVSAIWIIPILALAMGAWMLFQYINSTGPEITLKLPTAEGIEVGKTEIKALNVKVGVITDVKLSEDYDHIIATAQMNKDADRMLREDSMFWVVKPRIGREGVSGLETLLSGAYIQLQPGNSKVEKEYFDVLDVPPLPLPMQRACALF
;
A
#
# COMPACT_ATOMS: atom_id res chain seq x y z
N MET A 1 -83.57 -30.07 -5.09
CA MET A 1 -82.63 -30.19 -3.96
C MET A 1 -81.36 -30.84 -4.49
N SER A 2 -80.50 -30.05 -5.13
CA SER A 2 -79.15 -30.46 -5.54
C SER A 2 -78.32 -29.19 -5.77
N ASP A 3 -77.73 -28.64 -4.71
CA ASP A 3 -76.73 -27.58 -4.83
C ASP A 3 -75.38 -28.21 -5.15
N GLU A 4 -74.93 -28.09 -6.39
CA GLU A 4 -73.63 -28.58 -6.86
C GLU A 4 -72.54 -27.54 -6.50
N ASN A 5 -71.93 -27.73 -5.32
CA ASN A 5 -70.81 -26.93 -4.87
C ASN A 5 -69.52 -27.34 -5.60
N ASN A 6 -69.28 -26.72 -6.74
CA ASN A 6 -67.99 -26.82 -7.44
C ASN A 6 -66.93 -25.99 -6.71
N ALA A 7 -66.26 -26.63 -5.74
CA ALA A 7 -65.10 -26.09 -5.06
C ALA A 7 -63.92 -25.97 -6.04
N THR A 8 -63.76 -24.79 -6.64
CA THR A 8 -62.58 -24.46 -7.45
C THR A 8 -61.39 -24.29 -6.52
N ALA A 9 -60.53 -25.31 -6.47
CA ALA A 9 -59.27 -25.27 -5.73
C ALA A 9 -58.36 -24.20 -6.35
N GLN A 10 -58.19 -23.07 -5.65
CA GLN A 10 -57.17 -22.09 -6.00
C GLN A 10 -55.79 -22.64 -5.65
N ILE A 11 -55.16 -23.30 -6.62
CA ILE A 11 -53.78 -23.75 -6.53
C ILE A 11 -52.91 -22.49 -6.61
N LYS A 12 -52.52 -21.95 -5.46
CA LYS A 12 -51.39 -20.99 -5.40
C LYS A 12 -50.12 -21.79 -5.69
N PRO A 13 -49.40 -21.53 -6.79
CA PRO A 13 -48.13 -22.19 -7.04
C PRO A 13 -47.14 -21.69 -5.98
N GLN A 14 -46.92 -22.50 -4.95
CA GLN A 14 -45.88 -22.23 -3.95
C GLN A 14 -44.55 -22.47 -4.65
N LYS A 15 -43.80 -21.38 -4.89
CA LYS A 15 -42.50 -21.40 -5.56
C LYS A 15 -41.45 -21.95 -4.57
N GLN A 16 -41.40 -23.27 -4.40
CA GLN A 16 -40.57 -23.98 -3.42
C GLN A 16 -39.09 -24.14 -3.84
N VAL A 17 -38.55 -23.20 -4.63
CA VAL A 17 -37.24 -23.41 -5.28
C VAL A 17 -36.06 -22.81 -4.50
N SER A 18 -36.26 -22.11 -3.37
CA SER A 18 -35.22 -21.18 -2.92
C SER A 18 -34.65 -21.37 -1.53
N ALA A 19 -35.19 -22.22 -0.65
CA ALA A 19 -34.57 -22.41 0.66
C ALA A 19 -33.19 -23.11 0.59
N ILE A 20 -33.07 -24.15 -0.25
CA ILE A 20 -31.81 -24.88 -0.46
C ILE A 20 -30.75 -24.00 -1.14
N TRP A 21 -31.17 -23.08 -2.01
CA TRP A 21 -30.24 -22.28 -2.81
C TRP A 21 -29.72 -21.02 -2.09
N ILE A 22 -30.33 -20.64 -0.97
CA ILE A 22 -29.84 -19.55 -0.11
C ILE A 22 -28.46 -19.88 0.44
N ILE A 23 -28.19 -21.12 0.84
CA ILE A 23 -26.90 -21.50 1.43
C ILE A 23 -25.75 -21.35 0.40
N PRO A 24 -25.84 -21.88 -0.83
CA PRO A 24 -24.86 -21.63 -1.89
C PRO A 24 -24.67 -20.16 -2.24
N ILE A 25 -25.75 -19.40 -2.45
CA ILE A 25 -25.64 -17.96 -2.75
C ILE A 25 -24.93 -17.25 -1.60
N LEU A 26 -25.33 -17.53 -0.36
CA LEU A 26 -24.79 -16.85 0.82
C LEU A 26 -23.29 -17.13 0.96
N ALA A 27 -22.87 -18.39 0.77
CA ALA A 27 -21.46 -18.76 0.77
C ALA A 27 -20.69 -18.03 -0.35
N LEU A 28 -21.24 -17.98 -1.57
CA LEU A 28 -20.65 -17.25 -2.69
C LEU A 28 -20.56 -15.75 -2.42
N ALA A 29 -21.60 -15.15 -1.85
CA ALA A 29 -21.65 -13.74 -1.51
C ALA A 29 -20.59 -13.38 -0.46
N MET A 30 -20.43 -14.21 0.57
CA MET A 30 -19.36 -14.03 1.57
C MET A 30 -17.98 -14.18 0.95
N GLY A 31 -17.76 -15.18 0.09
CA GLY A 31 -16.49 -15.37 -0.62
C GLY A 31 -16.16 -14.19 -1.54
N ALA A 32 -17.12 -13.72 -2.33
CA ALA A 32 -16.98 -12.55 -3.18
C ALA A 32 -16.67 -11.29 -2.35
N TRP A 33 -17.32 -11.13 -1.20
CA TRP A 33 -17.06 -10.02 -0.28
C TRP A 33 -15.64 -10.05 0.29
N MET A 34 -15.14 -11.23 0.68
CA MET A 34 -13.77 -11.40 1.17
C MET A 34 -12.73 -11.07 0.08
N LEU A 35 -12.97 -11.53 -1.15
CA LEU A 35 -12.09 -11.27 -2.28
C LEU A 35 -12.02 -9.77 -2.60
N PHE A 36 -13.18 -9.10 -2.57
CA PHE A 36 -13.27 -7.66 -2.80
C PHE A 36 -12.56 -6.86 -1.70
N GLN A 37 -12.74 -7.24 -0.43
CA GLN A 37 -12.02 -6.65 0.70
C GLN A 37 -10.50 -6.82 0.58
N TYR A 38 -10.03 -7.99 0.17
CA TYR A 38 -8.60 -8.27 0.01
C TYR A 38 -7.95 -7.38 -1.05
N ILE A 39 -8.54 -7.32 -2.24
CA ILE A 39 -8.02 -6.50 -3.35
C ILE A 39 -8.02 -5.01 -2.98
N ASN A 40 -9.01 -4.56 -2.20
CA ASN A 40 -9.12 -3.15 -1.86
C ASN A 40 -8.20 -2.71 -0.71
N SER A 41 -7.57 -3.65 0.01
CA SER A 41 -6.72 -3.38 1.18
C SER A 41 -5.22 -3.35 0.87
N THR A 42 -4.79 -4.05 -0.17
CA THR A 42 -3.38 -4.07 -0.63
C THR A 42 -3.15 -2.90 -1.59
N GLY A 43 -2.18 -2.04 -1.31
CA GLY A 43 -1.83 -0.92 -2.21
C GLY A 43 -1.01 -1.36 -3.42
N PRO A 44 -0.51 -0.40 -4.22
CA PRO A 44 0.33 -0.71 -5.37
C PRO A 44 1.71 -1.23 -4.96
N GLU A 45 2.31 -2.04 -5.81
CA GLU A 45 3.70 -2.49 -5.67
C GLU A 45 4.60 -1.56 -6.51
N ILE A 46 5.70 -1.07 -5.93
CA ILE A 46 6.63 -0.17 -6.62
C ILE A 46 8.03 -0.77 -6.69
N THR A 47 8.78 -0.35 -7.70
CA THR A 47 10.17 -0.74 -7.92
C THR A 47 11.10 0.44 -7.62
N LEU A 48 12.03 0.21 -6.71
CA LEU A 48 13.02 1.18 -6.27
C LEU A 48 14.41 0.75 -6.74
N LYS A 49 15.08 1.61 -7.49
CA LYS A 49 16.48 1.43 -7.87
C LYS A 49 17.38 2.07 -6.82
N LEU A 50 18.27 1.27 -6.24
CA LEU A 50 19.22 1.72 -5.22
C LEU A 50 20.65 1.38 -5.63
N PRO A 51 21.64 2.22 -5.29
CA PRO A 51 23.05 1.91 -5.51
C PRO A 51 23.57 0.82 -4.55
N THR A 52 23.01 0.70 -3.35
CA THR A 52 23.44 -0.28 -2.34
C THR A 52 22.27 -0.76 -1.46
N ALA A 53 22.39 -1.97 -0.90
CA ALA A 53 21.43 -2.56 0.04
C ALA A 53 21.87 -2.41 1.50
N GLU A 54 22.85 -1.55 1.77
CA GLU A 54 23.37 -1.37 3.12
C GLU A 54 22.27 -0.90 4.09
N GLY A 55 21.95 -1.76 5.06
CA GLY A 55 20.91 -1.49 6.07
C GLY A 55 19.48 -1.71 5.60
N ILE A 56 19.27 -2.28 4.40
CA ILE A 56 17.95 -2.61 3.87
C ILE A 56 17.68 -4.11 4.05
N GLU A 57 16.61 -4.43 4.75
CA GLU A 57 16.16 -5.79 5.01
C GLU A 57 14.73 -6.00 4.52
N VAL A 58 14.52 -7.09 3.77
CA VAL A 58 13.20 -7.51 3.31
C VAL A 58 12.26 -7.71 4.50
N GLY A 59 11.07 -7.12 4.43
CA GLY A 59 10.03 -7.21 5.44
C GLY A 59 10.26 -6.36 6.70
N LYS A 60 11.44 -5.74 6.87
CA LYS A 60 11.75 -4.88 8.02
C LYS A 60 11.93 -3.41 7.65
N THR A 61 12.53 -3.13 6.50
CA THR A 61 12.73 -1.75 6.06
C THR A 61 11.40 -1.13 5.66
N GLU A 62 11.01 -0.10 6.41
CA GLU A 62 9.76 0.64 6.20
C GLU A 62 9.99 1.82 5.26
N ILE A 63 8.98 2.09 4.43
CA ILE A 63 8.89 3.35 3.70
C ILE A 63 8.00 4.29 4.51
N LYS A 64 8.53 5.47 4.82
CA LYS A 64 7.83 6.48 5.61
C LYS A 64 7.61 7.73 4.79
N ALA A 65 6.44 8.35 4.91
CA ALA A 65 6.19 9.69 4.41
C ALA A 65 5.74 10.57 5.58
N LEU A 66 6.36 11.73 5.76
CA LEU A 66 6.06 12.63 6.90
C LEU A 66 6.07 11.88 8.25
N ASN A 67 7.04 10.99 8.48
CA ASN A 67 7.16 10.15 9.67
C ASN A 67 6.07 9.08 9.87
N VAL A 68 5.19 8.85 8.89
CA VAL A 68 4.14 7.81 8.92
C VAL A 68 4.53 6.65 8.01
N LYS A 69 4.31 5.42 8.47
CA LYS A 69 4.53 4.20 7.66
C LYS A 69 3.54 4.15 6.49
N VAL A 70 4.08 4.15 5.27
CA VAL A 70 3.31 4.12 4.02
C VAL A 70 3.58 2.88 3.17
N GLY A 71 4.57 2.06 3.55
CA GLY A 71 4.84 0.78 2.90
C GLY A 71 6.01 0.04 3.51
N VAL A 72 6.37 -1.09 2.89
CA VAL A 72 7.45 -1.97 3.34
C VAL A 72 8.16 -2.61 2.14
N ILE A 73 9.46 -2.83 2.24
CA ILE A 73 10.22 -3.59 1.23
C ILE A 73 9.81 -5.06 1.28
N THR A 74 9.36 -5.62 0.16
CA THR A 74 8.94 -7.02 0.02
C THR A 74 9.98 -7.90 -0.65
N ASP A 75 10.84 -7.34 -1.49
CA ASP A 75 11.88 -8.09 -2.20
C ASP A 75 13.10 -7.22 -2.49
N VAL A 76 14.28 -7.81 -2.55
CA VAL A 76 15.53 -7.13 -2.90
C VAL A 76 16.32 -8.04 -3.82
N LYS A 77 16.58 -7.55 -5.04
CA LYS A 77 17.31 -8.28 -6.08
C LYS A 77 18.47 -7.46 -6.57
N LEU A 78 19.59 -8.13 -6.86
CA LEU A 78 20.69 -7.51 -7.57
C LEU A 78 20.36 -7.46 -9.07
N SER A 79 20.70 -6.35 -9.73
CA SER A 79 20.53 -6.22 -11.18
C SER A 79 21.42 -7.20 -11.93
N GLU A 80 21.06 -7.53 -13.17
CA GLU A 80 21.81 -8.44 -14.04
C GLU A 80 23.25 -7.95 -14.29
N ASP A 81 23.46 -6.63 -14.27
CA ASP A 81 24.76 -5.98 -14.45
C ASP A 81 25.58 -5.86 -13.15
N TYR A 82 25.05 -6.30 -12.00
CA TYR A 82 25.67 -6.21 -10.67
C TYR A 82 25.99 -4.78 -10.16
N ASP A 83 25.61 -3.74 -10.91
CA ASP A 83 25.93 -2.34 -10.60
C ASP A 83 24.93 -1.68 -9.63
N HIS A 84 23.70 -2.18 -9.57
CA HIS A 84 22.64 -1.62 -8.75
C HIS A 84 21.68 -2.68 -8.24
N ILE A 85 20.88 -2.29 -7.26
CA ILE A 85 19.90 -3.15 -6.60
C ILE A 85 18.50 -2.66 -6.95
N ILE A 86 17.64 -3.63 -7.20
CA ILE A 86 16.23 -3.45 -7.48
C ILE A 86 15.48 -3.94 -6.24
N ALA A 87 14.97 -3.00 -5.44
CA ALA A 87 14.12 -3.31 -4.30
C ALA A 87 12.66 -3.15 -4.69
N THR A 88 11.85 -4.16 -4.41
CA THR A 88 10.41 -4.10 -4.60
C THR A 88 9.74 -3.80 -3.28
N ALA A 89 8.76 -2.90 -3.30
CA ALA A 89 8.12 -2.43 -2.09
C ALA A 89 6.60 -2.43 -2.24
N GLN A 90 5.93 -2.99 -1.23
CA GLN A 90 4.47 -3.01 -1.15
C GLN A 90 4.00 -1.75 -0.43
N MET A 91 3.29 -0.88 -1.15
CA MET A 91 2.75 0.36 -0.61
C MET A 91 1.36 0.15 -0.03
N ASN A 92 0.95 1.03 0.87
CA ASN A 92 -0.42 1.15 1.34
C ASN A 92 -1.28 1.89 0.30
N LYS A 93 -2.59 1.65 0.32
CA LYS A 93 -3.56 2.33 -0.57
C LYS A 93 -3.48 3.86 -0.48
N ASP A 94 -3.20 4.41 0.71
CA ASP A 94 -3.09 5.87 0.89
C ASP A 94 -1.86 6.48 0.21
N ALA A 95 -0.81 5.67 0.02
CA ALA A 95 0.44 6.09 -0.59
C ALA A 95 0.32 6.23 -2.12
N ASP A 96 -0.65 5.56 -2.74
CA ASP A 96 -0.92 5.62 -4.18
C ASP A 96 -0.98 7.06 -4.71
N ARG A 97 -1.68 7.94 -3.98
CA ARG A 97 -1.80 9.37 -4.34
C ARG A 97 -0.49 10.14 -4.27
N MET A 98 0.49 9.61 -3.52
CA MET A 98 1.81 10.20 -3.29
C MET A 98 2.84 9.73 -4.31
N LEU A 99 2.56 8.67 -5.08
CA LEU A 99 3.47 8.07 -6.08
C LEU A 99 3.36 8.79 -7.42
N ARG A 100 3.90 10.01 -7.47
CA ARG A 100 3.94 10.87 -8.66
C ARG A 100 5.32 10.88 -9.30
N GLU A 101 5.42 11.26 -10.58
CA GLU A 101 6.71 11.28 -11.29
C GLU A 101 7.81 12.10 -10.60
N ASP A 102 7.42 13.16 -9.88
CA ASP A 102 8.28 14.10 -9.16
C ASP A 102 8.47 13.73 -7.69
N SER A 103 8.02 12.53 -7.30
CA SER A 103 8.21 12.02 -5.95
C SER A 103 9.64 11.57 -5.75
N MET A 104 10.18 11.89 -4.58
CA MET A 104 11.57 11.65 -4.26
C MET A 104 11.67 10.66 -3.11
N PHE A 105 12.54 9.67 -3.28
CA PHE A 105 12.85 8.67 -2.27
C PHE A 105 14.29 8.83 -1.85
N TRP A 106 14.58 8.73 -0.55
CA TRP A 106 15.95 8.68 -0.08
C TRP A 106 16.11 7.79 1.15
N VAL A 107 17.32 7.26 1.34
CA VAL A 107 17.65 6.45 2.51
C VAL A 107 18.03 7.36 3.68
N VAL A 108 17.39 7.17 4.84
CA VAL A 108 17.79 7.85 6.08
C VAL A 108 18.57 6.86 6.94
N LYS A 109 19.87 7.10 7.07
CA LYS A 109 20.77 6.33 7.92
C LYS A 109 20.92 7.03 9.29
N PRO A 110 20.85 6.30 10.42
CA PRO A 110 21.15 6.88 11.73
C PRO A 110 22.62 7.27 11.81
N ARG A 111 22.93 8.51 12.22
CA ARG A 111 24.32 8.97 12.43
C ARG A 111 24.72 8.70 13.87
N ILE A 112 25.79 7.92 14.08
CA ILE A 112 26.34 7.64 15.41
C ILE A 112 27.31 8.76 15.79
N GLY A 113 26.92 9.62 16.74
CA GLY A 113 27.81 10.62 17.34
C GLY A 113 28.78 9.99 18.35
N ARG A 114 30.00 10.53 18.44
CA ARG A 114 31.05 10.08 19.39
C ARG A 114 30.82 10.50 20.85
N GLU A 115 29.76 11.26 21.16
CA GLU A 115 29.50 11.84 22.49
C GLU A 115 28.66 10.96 23.45
N GLY A 116 28.52 9.67 23.16
CA GLY A 116 28.00 8.73 24.14
C GLY A 116 26.52 8.41 24.00
N VAL A 117 26.19 7.31 24.65
CA VAL A 117 24.98 6.50 24.52
C VAL A 117 23.73 7.22 25.01
N SER A 118 23.02 7.86 24.09
CA SER A 118 21.58 8.09 24.17
C SER A 118 21.00 7.68 22.83
N GLY A 119 20.81 6.38 22.60
CA GLY A 119 20.43 5.88 21.28
C GLY A 119 20.50 4.37 21.02
N LEU A 120 20.56 3.51 22.05
CA LEU A 120 20.41 2.06 21.82
C LEU A 120 19.06 1.71 21.14
N GLU A 121 18.02 2.50 21.41
CA GLU A 121 16.71 2.44 20.71
C GLU A 121 16.85 2.69 19.18
N THR A 122 17.81 3.51 18.76
CA THR A 122 18.02 3.89 17.35
C THR A 122 18.90 2.89 16.60
N LEU A 123 19.81 2.18 17.29
CA LEU A 123 20.49 1.01 16.72
C LEU A 123 19.50 -0.11 16.38
N LEU A 124 18.38 -0.18 17.10
CA LEU A 124 17.31 -1.15 16.85
C LEU A 124 16.37 -0.75 15.71
N SER A 125 16.35 0.52 15.32
CA SER A 125 15.32 1.07 14.41
C SER A 125 15.59 0.81 12.92
N GLY A 126 16.77 0.31 12.55
CA GLY A 126 17.14 0.00 11.17
C GLY A 126 17.24 1.23 10.25
N ALA A 127 17.81 1.08 9.07
CA ALA A 127 17.68 2.11 8.04
C ALA A 127 16.25 2.07 7.50
N TYR A 128 15.72 3.25 7.16
CA TYR A 128 14.39 3.38 6.56
C TYR A 128 14.45 4.29 5.33
N ILE A 129 13.45 4.16 4.46
CA ILE A 129 13.34 4.96 3.24
C ILE A 129 12.30 6.04 3.50
N GLN A 130 12.64 7.28 3.19
CA GLN A 130 11.74 8.40 3.29
C GLN A 130 11.19 8.75 1.89
N LEU A 131 9.88 8.91 1.81
CA LEU A 131 9.14 9.37 0.63
C LEU A 131 8.74 10.84 0.83
N GLN A 132 9.02 11.65 -0.16
CA GLN A 132 8.42 12.97 -0.35
C GLN A 132 7.41 12.91 -1.51
N PRO A 133 6.13 13.21 -1.27
CA PRO A 133 5.11 13.23 -2.31
C PRO A 133 5.40 14.33 -3.32
N GLY A 134 5.26 13.98 -4.60
CA GLY A 134 5.24 14.93 -5.69
C GLY A 134 3.88 15.60 -5.89
N ASN A 135 3.85 16.64 -6.72
CA ASN A 135 2.64 17.36 -7.14
C ASN A 135 2.23 17.06 -8.59
N SER A 136 3.01 16.25 -9.33
CA SER A 136 2.67 15.89 -10.70
C SER A 136 1.37 15.08 -10.76
N LYS A 137 0.70 15.13 -11.91
CA LYS A 137 -0.51 14.32 -12.16
C LYS A 137 -0.18 12.94 -12.72
N VAL A 138 1.07 12.74 -13.13
CA VAL A 138 1.53 11.49 -13.75
C VAL A 138 1.95 10.53 -12.65
N GLU A 139 1.38 9.33 -12.68
CA GLU A 139 1.72 8.24 -11.77
C GLU A 139 2.96 7.51 -12.29
N LYS A 140 3.80 7.07 -11.35
CA LYS A 140 5.03 6.35 -11.65
C LYS A 140 5.20 5.24 -10.63
N GLU A 141 5.66 4.09 -11.08
CA GLU A 141 5.92 2.91 -10.22
C GLU A 141 7.42 2.62 -10.08
N TYR A 142 8.26 3.30 -10.88
CA TYR A 142 9.70 3.10 -10.93
C TYR A 142 10.43 4.35 -10.44
N PHE A 143 11.20 4.24 -9.36
CA PHE A 143 11.88 5.39 -8.75
C PHE A 143 13.35 5.10 -8.49
N ASP A 144 14.18 6.12 -8.70
CA ASP A 144 15.57 6.12 -8.27
C ASP A 144 15.63 6.64 -6.83
N VAL A 145 16.25 5.87 -5.93
CA VAL A 145 16.43 6.25 -4.54
C VAL A 145 17.73 7.03 -4.40
N LEU A 146 17.63 8.21 -3.81
CA LEU A 146 18.75 9.09 -3.54
C LEU A 146 19.44 8.69 -2.23
N ASP A 147 20.76 8.82 -2.17
CA ASP A 147 21.51 8.61 -0.93
C ASP A 147 21.36 9.78 0.06
N VAL A 148 21.01 10.96 -0.46
CA VAL A 148 20.89 12.20 0.30
C VAL A 148 19.49 12.79 0.14
N PRO A 149 18.95 13.44 1.20
CA PRO A 149 17.68 14.12 1.09
C PRO A 149 17.75 15.21 0.01
N PRO A 150 16.69 15.38 -0.79
CA PRO A 150 16.63 16.48 -1.73
C PRO A 150 16.69 17.81 -0.96
N LEU A 151 17.34 18.81 -1.54
CA LEU A 151 17.35 20.15 -0.96
C LEU A 151 15.90 20.66 -0.90
N PRO A 152 15.43 21.14 0.27
CA PRO A 152 14.12 21.74 0.35
C PRO A 152 14.09 22.93 -0.61
N LEU A 153 13.11 22.95 -1.52
CA LEU A 153 12.89 24.12 -2.36
C LEU A 153 12.77 25.35 -1.46
N PRO A 154 13.45 26.47 -1.77
CA PRO A 154 13.29 27.68 -1.01
C PRO A 154 11.79 28.03 -1.03
N MET A 155 11.20 28.08 0.16
CA MET A 155 9.81 28.44 0.40
C MET A 155 9.58 29.88 -0.11
N GLN A 156 9.29 30.05 -1.40
CA GLN A 156 9.04 31.35 -2.03
C GLN A 156 7.69 31.98 -1.63
N ARG A 157 7.10 31.59 -0.50
CA ARG A 157 5.79 32.10 -0.03
C ARG A 157 5.79 32.62 1.41
N ALA A 158 6.94 33.05 1.93
CA ALA A 158 7.02 33.67 3.26
C ALA A 158 7.47 35.15 3.27
N CYS A 159 7.76 35.76 2.11
CA CYS A 159 8.25 37.15 2.05
C CYS A 159 7.22 38.21 1.60
N ALA A 160 5.93 37.89 1.58
CA ALA A 160 4.89 38.91 1.43
C ALA A 160 4.13 38.98 2.76
N LEU A 161 4.21 40.13 3.43
CA LEU A 161 3.63 40.50 4.74
C LEU A 161 4.62 40.50 5.90
N PHE A 162 5.58 41.43 5.88
CA PHE A 162 5.84 42.33 7.00
C PHE A 162 6.29 43.70 6.45
#